data_AF-A0A0C2FA85-F1
#
_entry.id   AF-A0A0C2FA85-F1
#
_cell.length_a   1.000
_cell.length_b   1.000
_cell.length_c   1.000
_cell.angle_alpha   90.00
_cell.angle_beta   90.00
_cell.angle_gamma   90.00
#
_symmetry.space_group_name_H-M   'P 1'
#
loop_
_entity.id
_entity.type
_entity.pdbx_description
1 polymer ?
#
loop_
_entity_poly.entity_id
_entity_poly.type
_entity_poly.pdbx_seq_one_letter_code
_entity_poly.pdbx_strand_id
1 'polypeptide(L)'
;AAGEFQASLINPLLLTVPISGYFEALLGHVALTISVRLESNFGSPQVRSALCQSTIGYVDLNVRNTGVITDFFINAFKAFLIAHFKPQVEQRMCKMIETIINQDMNRLLTTMPLKVRINENDLDIIGQTFGIAK
;
A
#
# COMPACT_ATOMS: atom_id res chain seq x y z
N ALA A 1 10.24 -5.61 -0.88
CA ALA A 1 10.93 -4.47 -1.52
C ALA A 1 12.39 -4.83 -1.72
N ALA A 2 13.07 -4.33 -2.73
CA ALA A 2 14.49 -4.65 -2.94
C ALA A 2 15.21 -3.46 -3.58
N GLY A 3 16.52 -3.37 -3.41
CA GLY A 3 17.31 -2.26 -3.91
C GLY A 3 18.80 -2.46 -3.76
N GLU A 4 19.55 -1.63 -4.47
CA GLU A 4 20.99 -1.53 -4.31
C GLU A 4 21.32 -0.56 -3.18
N PHE A 5 22.40 -0.85 -2.46
CA PHE A 5 22.93 0.08 -1.48
C PHE A 5 24.42 0.26 -1.69
N GLN A 6 24.89 1.46 -1.36
CA GLN A 6 26.31 1.78 -1.26
C GLN A 6 26.53 2.54 0.04
N ALA A 7 27.39 2.01 0.89
CA ALA A 7 27.74 2.59 2.17
C ALA A 7 29.27 2.62 2.32
N SER A 8 29.77 3.59 3.06
CA SER A 8 31.18 3.67 3.43
C SER A 8 31.29 3.66 4.95
N LEU A 9 32.14 2.78 5.48
CA LEU A 9 32.52 2.82 6.89
C LEU A 9 33.69 3.79 7.04
N ILE A 10 33.46 4.92 7.69
CA ILE A 10 34.52 5.86 8.04
C ILE A 10 35.01 5.45 9.43
N ASN A 11 36.14 4.76 9.49
CA ASN A 11 36.81 4.46 10.74
C ASN A 11 38.18 5.16 10.74
N PRO A 12 38.50 6.02 11.72
CA PRO A 12 39.77 6.75 11.75
C PRO A 12 41.02 5.85 11.83
N LEU A 13 40.87 4.55 12.11
CA LEU A 13 41.96 3.57 12.20
C LEU A 13 42.02 2.57 11.03
N LEU A 14 41.07 2.59 10.10
CA LEU A 14 41.02 1.69 8.94
C LEU A 14 40.72 2.47 7.66
N LEU A 15 41.31 2.05 6.53
CA LEU A 15 40.96 2.59 5.22
C LEU A 15 39.45 2.51 4.98
N THR A 16 38.85 3.59 4.48
CA THR A 16 37.43 3.64 4.10
C THR A 16 37.15 2.60 3.02
N VAL A 17 36.52 1.49 3.39
CA VAL A 17 36.14 0.45 2.43
C VAL A 17 34.72 0.74 1.94
N PRO A 18 34.52 1.00 0.64
CA PRO A 18 33.18 1.09 0.08
C PRO A 18 32.55 -0.30 0.07
N ILE A 19 31.34 -0.39 0.63
CA ILE A 19 30.53 -1.60 0.64
C ILE A 19 29.33 -1.32 -0.25
N SER A 20 29.26 -2.04 -1.37
CA SER A 20 28.11 -2.05 -2.24
C SER A 20 27.44 -3.42 -2.17
N GLY A 21 26.15 -3.46 -2.44
CA GLY A 21 25.43 -4.72 -2.48
C GLY A 21 23.96 -4.57 -2.80
N TYR A 22 23.25 -5.70 -2.74
CA TYR A 22 21.83 -5.77 -2.98
C TYR A 22 21.11 -6.19 -1.69
N PHE A 23 20.01 -5.54 -1.37
CA PHE A 23 19.16 -5.94 -0.25
C PHE A 23 17.74 -6.25 -0.73
N GLU A 24 17.14 -7.25 -0.10
CA GLU A 24 15.74 -7.63 -0.22
C GLU A 24 15.11 -7.47 1.17
N ALA A 25 14.16 -6.54 1.29
CA ALA A 25 13.36 -6.30 2.47
C ALA A 25 12.00 -7.01 2.35
N LEU A 26 11.73 -7.93 3.26
CA LEU A 26 10.47 -8.62 3.44
C LEU A 26 9.72 -7.97 4.60
N LEU A 27 8.50 -7.51 4.34
CA LEU A 27 7.64 -6.91 5.37
C LEU A 27 6.67 -7.98 5.85
N GLY A 28 6.75 -8.31 7.14
CA GLY A 28 5.90 -9.31 7.79
C GLY A 28 4.84 -8.66 8.68
N HIS A 29 3.70 -9.34 8.82
CA HIS A 29 2.54 -8.87 9.57
C HIS A 29 2.11 -7.45 9.17
N VAL A 30 1.89 -7.26 7.86
CA VAL A 30 1.35 -6.00 7.34
C VAL A 30 -0.16 -6.00 7.57
N ALA A 31 -0.66 -5.07 8.37
CA ALA A 31 -2.08 -4.88 8.61
C ALA A 31 -2.49 -3.46 8.24
N LEU A 32 -3.59 -3.35 7.51
CA LEU A 32 -4.13 -2.11 6.98
C LEU A 32 -5.59 -1.99 7.40
N THR A 33 -5.88 -0.95 8.18
CA THR A 33 -7.23 -0.63 8.65
C THR A 33 -7.69 0.66 7.96
N ILE A 34 -8.85 0.59 7.31
CA ILE A 34 -9.41 1.69 6.55
C ILE A 34 -10.84 1.92 7.01
N SER A 35 -11.21 3.17 7.23
CA SER A 35 -12.60 3.57 7.42
C SER A 35 -13.04 4.43 6.25
N VAL A 36 -14.13 4.03 5.61
CA VAL A 36 -14.73 4.75 4.48
C VAL A 36 -16.08 5.29 4.93
N ARG A 37 -16.33 6.57 4.67
CA ARG A 37 -17.63 7.18 4.87
C ARG A 37 -18.37 7.21 3.54
N LEU A 38 -19.61 6.73 3.56
CA LEU A 38 -20.54 6.86 2.44
C LEU A 38 -21.39 8.12 2.67
N GLU A 39 -21.48 8.95 1.65
CA GLU A 39 -22.23 10.20 1.61
C GLU A 39 -23.10 10.22 0.35
N SER A 40 -24.08 11.12 0.30
CA SER A 40 -24.93 11.33 -0.87
C SER A 40 -24.87 12.79 -1.26
N ASN A 41 -24.59 13.05 -2.54
CA ASN A 41 -24.56 14.39 -3.11
C ASN A 41 -25.57 14.45 -4.26
N PHE A 42 -26.65 15.22 -4.09
CA PHE A 42 -27.77 15.31 -5.04
C PHE A 42 -28.35 13.95 -5.48
N GLY A 43 -28.37 12.97 -4.58
CA GLY A 43 -28.86 11.60 -4.85
C GLY A 43 -27.82 10.67 -5.46
N SER A 44 -26.64 11.17 -5.84
CA SER A 44 -25.50 10.35 -6.25
C SER A 44 -24.74 9.85 -5.02
N PRO A 45 -24.46 8.54 -4.91
CA PRO A 45 -23.59 8.04 -3.86
C PRO A 45 -22.17 8.58 -4.06
N GLN A 46 -21.51 8.95 -2.97
CA GLN A 46 -20.11 9.34 -2.91
C GLN A 46 -19.45 8.69 -1.71
N VAL A 47 -18.16 8.42 -1.80
CA VAL A 47 -17.35 7.88 -0.71
C VAL A 47 -16.20 8.82 -0.38
N ARG A 48 -15.78 8.80 0.88
CA ARG A 48 -14.60 9.52 1.35
C ARG A 48 -13.82 8.67 2.33
N SER A 49 -12.49 8.69 2.21
CA SER A 49 -11.62 8.11 3.24
C SER A 49 -11.74 8.91 4.53
N ALA A 50 -12.10 8.24 5.63
CA ALA A 50 -12.25 8.82 6.96
C ALA A 50 -11.05 8.54 7.86
N LEU A 51 -10.47 7.34 7.75
CA LEU A 51 -9.28 6.94 8.48
C LEU A 51 -8.49 5.93 7.64
N CYS A 52 -7.16 6.07 7.64
CA CYS A 52 -6.26 5.02 7.20
C CYS A 52 -5.16 4.82 8.22
N GLN A 53 -4.97 3.58 8.63
CA GLN A 53 -3.89 3.16 9.52
C GLN A 53 -3.23 1.92 8.93
N SER A 54 -1.94 2.04 8.60
CA SER A 54 -1.09 0.92 8.19
C SER A 54 -0.12 0.60 9.30
N THR A 55 0.08 -0.68 9.57
CA THR A 55 1.01 -1.18 10.58
C THR A 55 1.82 -2.33 10.02
N ILE A 56 3.12 -2.31 10.27
CA ILE A 56 4.06 -3.36 9.86
C ILE A 56 4.64 -4.01 11.12
N GLY A 57 4.44 -5.30 11.33
CA GLY A 57 4.97 -5.98 12.51
C GLY A 57 6.50 -6.06 12.52
N TYR A 58 7.10 -6.58 11.46
CA TYR A 58 8.56 -6.70 11.34
C TYR A 58 9.05 -6.54 9.91
N VAL A 59 10.35 -6.26 9.78
CA VAL A 59 11.08 -6.19 8.52
C VAL A 59 12.23 -7.18 8.57
N ASP A 60 12.21 -8.16 7.69
CA ASP A 60 13.33 -9.08 7.48
C ASP A 60 14.14 -8.63 6.27
N LEU A 61 15.46 -8.78 6.35
CA LEU A 61 16.41 -8.23 5.40
C LEU A 61 17.39 -9.29 4.97
N ASN A 62 17.28 -9.67 3.71
CA ASN A 62 18.23 -10.53 3.06
C ASN A 62 19.19 -9.67 2.24
N VAL A 63 20.48 -9.78 2.51
CA VAL A 63 21.50 -8.93 1.92
C VAL A 63 22.47 -9.81 1.15
N ARG A 64 22.70 -9.51 -0.13
CA ARG A 64 23.48 -10.31 -1.06
C ARG A 64 24.60 -9.47 -1.69
N ASN A 65 25.67 -10.15 -2.11
CA ASN A 65 26.79 -9.59 -2.88
C ASN A 65 27.50 -8.39 -2.22
N THR A 66 27.80 -8.51 -0.94
CA THR A 66 28.27 -7.36 -0.14
C THR A 66 29.75 -7.34 0.19
N GLY A 67 30.51 -8.31 -0.30
CA GLY A 67 31.90 -8.49 0.13
C GLY A 67 32.00 -8.83 1.62
N VAL A 68 33.02 -8.29 2.30
CA VAL A 68 33.28 -8.52 3.73
C VAL A 68 32.30 -7.67 4.56
N ILE A 69 31.07 -8.17 4.74
CA ILE A 69 30.14 -7.60 5.72
C ILE A 69 30.37 -8.25 7.07
N THR A 70 30.55 -7.40 8.08
CA THR A 70 30.49 -7.79 9.50
C THR A 70 29.05 -7.69 10.00
N ASP A 71 28.69 -8.49 11.00
CA ASP A 71 27.36 -8.48 11.66
C ASP A 71 26.90 -7.07 12.10
N PHE A 72 27.85 -6.16 12.32
CA PHE A 72 27.61 -4.75 12.62
C PHE A 72 26.74 -4.05 11.55
N PHE A 73 27.00 -4.25 10.26
CA PHE A 73 26.25 -3.59 9.19
C PHE A 73 24.80 -4.05 9.12
N ILE A 74 24.56 -5.36 9.27
CA ILE A 74 23.22 -5.93 9.27
C ILE A 74 22.40 -5.32 10.40
N ASN A 75 22.99 -5.18 11.59
CA ASN A 75 22.32 -4.59 12.74
C ASN A 75 22.08 -3.07 12.57
N ALA A 76 23.03 -2.32 12.03
CA ALA A 76 22.86 -0.90 11.74
C ALA A 76 21.78 -0.65 10.67
N PHE A 77 21.74 -1.47 9.62
CA PHE A 77 20.75 -1.37 8.54
C PHE A 77 19.35 -1.77 9.01
N LYS A 78 19.23 -2.82 9.83
CA LYS A 78 17.97 -3.16 10.53
C LYS A 78 17.45 -1.99 11.34
N ALA A 79 18.31 -1.35 12.14
CA ALA A 79 17.94 -0.17 12.92
C ALA A 79 17.51 1.00 12.03
N PHE A 80 18.23 1.27 10.94
CA PHE A 80 17.91 2.31 9.98
C PHE A 80 16.54 2.09 9.33
N LEU A 81 16.24 0.88 8.87
CA LEU A 81 14.98 0.56 8.21
C LEU A 81 13.79 0.60 9.17
N ILE A 82 13.96 0.13 10.41
CA ILE A 82 12.91 0.28 11.43
C ILE A 82 12.63 1.76 11.67
N ALA A 83 13.65 2.59 11.75
CA ALA A 83 13.50 4.02 12.05
C ALA A 83 12.90 4.83 10.89
N HIS A 84 13.24 4.52 9.63
CA HIS A 84 12.91 5.39 8.49
C HIS A 84 12.02 4.72 7.45
N PHE A 85 12.22 3.44 7.18
CA PHE A 85 11.53 2.75 6.08
C PHE A 85 10.12 2.33 6.47
N LYS A 86 9.95 1.78 7.67
CA LYS A 86 8.63 1.39 8.20
C LYS A 86 7.60 2.53 8.14
N PRO A 87 7.84 3.72 8.73
CA PRO A 87 6.85 4.80 8.68
C PRO A 87 6.62 5.33 7.27
N GLN A 88 7.64 5.35 6.40
CA GLN A 88 7.48 5.77 5.01
C GLN A 88 6.57 4.83 4.21
N VAL A 89 6.74 3.51 4.36
CA VAL A 89 5.88 2.53 3.68
C VAL A 89 4.45 2.63 4.20
N GLU A 90 4.25 2.70 5.52
CA GLU A 90 2.93 2.85 6.14
C GLU A 90 2.19 4.08 5.59
N GLN A 91 2.85 5.24 5.55
CA GLN A 91 2.29 6.47 4.99
C GLN A 91 1.99 6.35 3.49
N ARG A 92 2.90 5.73 2.72
CA ARG A 92 2.73 5.59 1.27
C ARG A 92 1.55 4.67 0.93
N MET A 93 1.36 3.60 1.68
CA MET A 93 0.20 2.71 1.56
C MET A 93 -1.09 3.49 1.81
N CYS A 94 -1.16 4.26 2.89
CA CYS A 94 -2.35 5.05 3.18
C CYS A 94 -2.65 6.11 2.13
N LYS A 95 -1.65 6.84 1.64
CA LYS A 95 -1.83 7.82 0.56
C LYS A 95 -2.38 7.18 -0.71
N MET A 96 -1.91 5.98 -1.06
CA MET A 96 -2.39 5.24 -2.22
C MET A 96 -3.87 4.84 -2.05
N ILE A 97 -4.23 4.31 -0.88
CA ILE A 97 -5.61 3.92 -0.56
C ILE A 97 -6.57 5.10 -0.54
N GLU A 98 -6.16 6.22 0.05
CA GLU A 98 -6.94 7.45 0.03
C GLU A 98 -7.21 7.93 -1.39
N THR A 99 -6.24 7.79 -2.29
CA THR A 99 -6.40 8.14 -3.70
C THR A 99 -7.44 7.22 -4.36
N ILE A 100 -7.34 5.91 -4.14
CA ILE A 100 -8.30 4.93 -4.68
C ILE A 100 -9.73 5.24 -4.20
N ILE A 101 -9.92 5.51 -2.91
CA ILE A 101 -11.25 5.76 -2.34
C ILE A 101 -11.80 7.11 -2.84
N ASN A 102 -11.00 8.17 -2.72
CA ASN A 102 -11.51 9.51 -2.98
C ASN A 102 -11.64 9.80 -4.49
N GLN A 103 -10.91 9.10 -5.35
CA GLN A 103 -10.93 9.33 -6.80
C GLN A 103 -11.55 8.15 -7.55
N ASP A 104 -10.94 6.97 -7.49
CA ASP A 104 -11.31 5.85 -8.36
C ASP A 104 -12.70 5.30 -8.02
N MET A 105 -12.99 5.10 -6.72
CA MET A 105 -14.31 4.66 -6.29
C MET A 105 -15.39 5.70 -6.61
N ASN A 106 -15.13 6.98 -6.34
CA ASN A 106 -16.08 8.04 -6.67
C ASN A 106 -16.35 8.13 -8.18
N ARG A 107 -15.32 7.97 -9.01
CA ARG A 107 -15.49 7.91 -10.47
C ARG A 107 -16.41 6.77 -10.88
N LEU A 108 -16.29 5.61 -10.24
CA LEU A 108 -17.18 4.47 -10.45
C LEU A 108 -18.61 4.74 -9.96
N LEU A 109 -18.77 5.33 -8.79
CA LEU A 109 -20.08 5.63 -8.21
C LEU A 109 -20.85 6.69 -9.03
N THR A 110 -20.16 7.64 -9.66
CA THR A 110 -20.81 8.64 -10.51
C THR A 110 -21.44 8.07 -11.79
N THR A 111 -21.10 6.83 -12.18
CA THR A 111 -21.74 6.18 -13.33
C THR A 111 -23.03 5.46 -12.96
N MET A 112 -23.37 5.34 -11.67
CA MET A 112 -24.63 4.73 -11.25
C MET A 112 -25.82 5.60 -11.68
N PRO A 113 -26.84 5.01 -12.34
CA PRO A 113 -28.00 5.75 -12.79
C PRO A 113 -28.84 6.22 -11.59
N LEU A 114 -29.06 7.54 -11.48
CA LEU A 114 -29.90 8.13 -10.42
C LEU A 114 -31.39 7.82 -10.60
N LYS A 115 -31.80 7.53 -11.83
CA LYS A 115 -33.17 7.18 -12.20
C LYS A 115 -33.11 6.12 -13.30
N VAL A 116 -33.65 4.94 -13.04
CA VAL A 116 -33.88 3.93 -14.08
C VAL A 116 -35.29 4.12 -14.58
N ARG A 117 -35.44 4.50 -15.86
CA ARG A 117 -36.77 4.52 -16.49
C ARG A 117 -37.19 3.09 -16.72
N ILE A 118 -38.21 2.65 -16.00
CA ILE A 118 -38.88 1.39 -16.27
C ILE A 118 -39.75 1.62 -17.51
N ASN A 119 -39.33 1.06 -18.64
CA ASN A 119 -40.23 0.89 -19.77
C ASN A 119 -41.03 -0.39 -19.51
N GLU A 120 -42.36 -0.34 -19.61
CA GLU A 120 -43.29 -1.38 -19.14
C GLU A 120 -43.17 -2.75 -19.86
N ASN A 121 -42.23 -2.91 -20.79
CA ASN A 121 -42.14 -4.10 -21.64
C ASN A 121 -40.89 -4.98 -21.44
N ASP A 122 -39.96 -4.67 -20.54
CA ASP A 122 -38.79 -5.54 -20.33
C ASP A 122 -38.16 -5.38 -18.94
N LEU A 123 -38.91 -5.76 -17.90
CA LEU A 123 -38.40 -5.85 -16.53
C LEU A 123 -38.26 -7.30 -16.12
N ASP A 124 -37.15 -7.91 -16.52
CA ASP A 124 -36.57 -9.01 -15.73
C ASP A 124 -35.08 -8.79 -15.48
N ILE A 125 -34.75 -7.60 -14.96
CA ILE A 125 -33.36 -7.23 -14.63
C ILE A 125 -32.86 -8.10 -13.46
N ILE A 126 -33.73 -8.50 -12.54
CA ILE A 126 -33.37 -9.35 -11.40
C ILE A 126 -33.26 -10.83 -11.84
N GLY A 127 -34.17 -11.35 -12.66
CA GLY A 127 -34.08 -12.71 -13.18
C GLY A 127 -32.94 -12.93 -14.17
N GLN A 128 -32.56 -11.93 -14.98
CA GLN A 128 -31.37 -12.00 -15.83
C GLN A 128 -30.05 -11.95 -15.02
N THR A 129 -29.98 -11.12 -13.98
CA THR A 129 -28.77 -10.97 -13.16
C THR A 129 -28.52 -12.18 -12.27
N PHE A 130 -29.59 -12.85 -11.81
CA PHE A 130 -29.50 -14.01 -10.92
C PHE A 130 -29.85 -15.36 -11.59
N GLY A 131 -30.04 -15.39 -12.91
CA GLY A 131 -30.30 -16.61 -13.68
C GLY A 131 -31.60 -17.35 -13.29
N ILE A 132 -32.60 -16.61 -12.82
CA ILE A 132 -33.89 -17.15 -12.34
C ILE A 132 -34.98 -17.04 -13.43
N ALA A 133 -34.69 -16.34 -14.53
CA ALA A 133 -35.58 -16.23 -15.68
C ALA A 133 -35.64 -17.57 -16.43
N LYS A 134 -36.83 -18.13 -16.58
CA LYS A 134 -37.10 -19.37 -17.33
C LYS A 134 -37.46 -19.07 -18.78
#